data_AF-A0A1Y5TXU2-F1
#
_entry.id   AF-A0A1Y5TXU2-F1
#
_cell.length_a   1.000
_cell.length_b   1.000
_cell.length_c   1.000
_cell.angle_alpha   90.00
_cell.angle_beta   90.00
_cell.angle_gamma   90.00
#
_symmetry.space_group_name_H-M   'P 1'
#
loop_
_entity.id
_entity.type
_entity.pdbx_description
1 polymer ?
#
loop_
_entity_poly.entity_id
_entity_poly.type
_entity_poly.pdbx_seq_one_letter_code
_entity_poly.pdbx_strand_id
1 'polypeptide(L)'
;MGVEDDRLTVVQGNFENHAALHETVRGTTHVICCAGGTYGKGYDTGMMTRFIARLWPLLAAEPTLRTFLFQSVFFTPEPDGSHPFLLKLIARPAAFFTGATEMLKDNTAVMQFMATNRNDTFGTIVTRPGKIVDAAGGVDLTASKTPSFAAITFADLGAFTVGAVQNASLHGTYPFVVPKGKP
;
A
#
# COMPACT_ATOMS: atom_id res chain seq x y z
N MET A 1 23.45 6.11 -4.78
CA MET A 1 22.88 5.25 -5.84
C MET A 1 21.91 6.12 -6.62
N GLY A 2 22.28 6.51 -7.85
CA GLY A 2 21.35 7.13 -8.77
C GLY A 2 20.70 6.03 -9.60
N VAL A 3 19.37 5.96 -9.59
CA VAL A 3 18.65 5.23 -10.63
C VAL A 3 18.64 6.15 -11.84
N GLU A 4 19.32 5.77 -12.92
CA GLU A 4 19.34 6.51 -14.17
C GLU A 4 18.46 5.77 -15.19
N ASP A 5 17.26 6.30 -15.43
CA ASP A 5 16.36 5.91 -16.53
C ASP A 5 15.76 7.21 -17.08
N ASP A 6 15.85 7.44 -18.39
CA ASP A 6 15.36 8.68 -19.04
C ASP A 6 13.84 8.88 -18.88
N ARG A 7 13.12 7.83 -18.47
CA ARG A 7 11.68 7.85 -18.20
C ARG A 7 11.36 8.02 -16.71
N LEU A 8 12.38 8.18 -15.87
CA LEU A 8 12.24 8.38 -14.44
C LEU A 8 12.65 9.80 -14.05
N THR A 9 11.73 10.53 -13.44
CA THR A 9 12.04 11.79 -12.76
C THR A 9 12.11 11.53 -11.26
N VAL A 10 13.20 11.99 -10.63
CA VAL A 10 13.43 11.82 -9.18
C VAL A 10 13.22 13.16 -8.49
N VAL A 11 12.21 13.24 -7.61
CA VAL A 11 11.97 14.39 -6.73
C VAL A 11 12.57 14.08 -5.36
N GLN A 12 13.51 14.90 -4.90
CA GLN A 12 14.14 14.72 -3.60
C GLN A 12 13.29 15.32 -2.48
N GLY A 13 13.04 14.54 -1.43
CA GLY A 13 12.26 14.98 -0.29
C GLY A 13 12.08 13.90 0.78
N ASN A 14 11.20 14.18 1.73
CA ASN A 14 10.76 13.25 2.77
C ASN A 14 9.24 13.36 2.96
N PHE A 15 8.65 12.58 3.86
CA PHE A 15 7.20 12.57 4.10
C PHE A 15 6.61 13.86 4.67
N GLU A 16 7.46 14.82 5.07
CA GLU A 16 7.06 16.13 5.61
C GLU A 16 7.24 17.26 4.58
N ASN A 17 8.02 17.04 3.53
CA ASN A 17 8.29 18.04 2.50
C ASN A 17 7.09 18.20 1.56
N HIS A 18 6.18 19.10 1.91
CA HIS A 18 4.97 19.39 1.15
C HIS A 18 5.24 19.78 -0.32
N ALA A 19 6.30 20.54 -0.59
CA ALA A 19 6.64 20.95 -1.95
C ALA A 19 7.03 19.75 -2.83
N ALA A 20 7.87 18.86 -2.31
CA ALA A 20 8.27 17.63 -3.01
C ALA A 20 7.07 16.69 -3.24
N LEU A 21 6.17 16.57 -2.27
CA LEU A 21 4.95 15.76 -2.43
C LEU A 21 4.03 16.34 -3.51
N HIS A 22 3.83 17.65 -3.52
CA HIS A 22 3.03 18.32 -4.54
C HIS A 22 3.65 18.16 -5.93
N GLU A 23 4.96 18.35 -6.06
CA GLU A 23 5.68 18.13 -7.32
C GLU A 23 5.55 16.68 -7.82
N THR A 24 5.61 15.70 -6.91
CA THR A 24 5.47 14.27 -7.22
C THR A 24 4.06 13.92 -7.73
N VAL A 25 3.02 14.58 -7.22
CA VAL A 25 1.61 14.31 -7.61
C VAL A 25 1.20 15.08 -8.88
N ARG A 26 1.79 16.25 -9.12
CA ARG A 26 1.33 17.19 -10.14
C ARG A 26 1.29 16.56 -11.55
N GLY A 27 0.11 16.58 -12.17
CA GLY A 27 -0.13 16.08 -13.52
C GLY A 27 -0.08 14.57 -13.66
N THR A 28 -0.13 13.83 -12.54
CA THR A 28 -0.13 12.37 -12.55
C THR A 28 -1.54 11.80 -12.66
N THR A 29 -1.67 10.70 -13.41
CA THR A 29 -2.95 9.99 -13.52
C THR A 29 -3.10 8.86 -12.50
N HIS A 30 -2.01 8.40 -11.93
CA HIS A 30 -1.96 7.28 -11.00
C HIS A 30 -0.86 7.54 -9.97
N VAL A 31 -1.15 7.26 -8.71
CA VAL A 31 -0.17 7.33 -7.63
C VAL A 31 -0.10 5.97 -6.94
N ILE A 32 1.13 5.44 -6.81
CA ILE A 32 1.42 4.21 -6.09
C ILE A 32 2.24 4.56 -4.85
N CYS A 33 1.75 4.18 -3.67
CA CYS A 33 2.46 4.31 -2.42
C CYS A 33 2.91 2.94 -1.92
N CYS A 34 4.18 2.61 -2.19
CA CYS A 34 4.90 1.48 -1.59
C CYS A 34 5.76 1.90 -0.40
N ALA A 35 5.52 3.09 0.16
CA ALA A 35 6.28 3.63 1.28
C ALA A 35 6.05 2.80 2.56
N GLY A 36 7.10 2.69 3.36
CA GLY A 36 7.09 2.00 4.65
C GLY A 36 8.25 2.48 5.51
N GLY A 37 8.16 2.21 6.81
CA GLY A 37 9.23 2.51 7.77
C GLY A 37 10.12 1.30 8.01
N THR A 38 11.13 1.48 8.87
CA THR A 38 11.92 0.36 9.38
C THR A 38 11.00 -0.70 10.00
N TYR A 39 11.14 -1.95 9.56
CA TYR A 39 10.35 -3.06 10.09
C TYR A 39 10.83 -3.44 11.50
N GLY A 40 9.88 -3.65 12.42
CA GLY A 40 10.16 -4.14 13.77
C GLY A 40 10.37 -3.02 14.81
N LYS A 41 11.25 -3.28 15.79
CA LYS A 41 11.51 -2.35 16.90
C LYS A 41 12.20 -1.09 16.36
N GLY A 42 11.56 0.06 16.53
CA GLY A 42 12.06 1.35 16.02
C GLY A 42 11.17 1.99 14.94
N TYR A 43 10.03 1.37 14.62
CA TYR A 43 9.01 2.01 13.78
C TYR A 43 8.53 3.34 14.40
N ASP A 44 8.62 4.43 13.63
CA ASP A 44 8.06 5.73 14.01
C ASP A 44 6.53 5.65 14.04
N THR A 45 5.96 5.78 15.24
CA THR A 45 4.53 5.58 15.48
C THR A 45 3.71 6.64 14.74
N GLY A 46 2.76 6.20 13.91
CA GLY A 46 1.89 7.10 13.16
C GLY A 46 2.56 7.76 11.96
N MET A 47 3.78 7.35 11.59
CA MET A 47 4.51 7.88 10.45
C MET A 47 3.68 7.81 9.16
N MET A 48 3.07 6.65 8.89
CA MET A 48 2.27 6.47 7.66
C MET A 48 0.94 7.22 7.74
N THR A 49 0.28 7.24 8.91
CA THR A 49 -0.94 8.04 9.08
C THR A 49 -0.67 9.52 8.84
N ARG A 50 0.40 10.09 9.42
CA ARG A 50 0.78 11.51 9.20
C ARG A 50 1.13 11.78 7.74
N PHE A 51 1.87 10.87 7.11
CA PHE A 51 2.23 10.96 5.70
C PHE A 51 0.99 10.97 4.79
N ILE A 52 0.09 10.00 4.95
CA ILE A 52 -1.12 9.89 4.14
C ILE A 52 -2.06 11.07 4.39
N ALA A 53 -2.23 11.52 5.64
CA ALA A 53 -3.03 12.70 5.95
C ALA A 53 -2.52 13.97 5.27
N ARG A 54 -1.20 14.09 5.09
CA ARG A 54 -0.56 15.20 4.36
C ARG A 54 -0.65 15.06 2.84
N LEU A 55 -0.52 13.83 2.33
CA LEU A 55 -0.60 13.55 0.89
C LEU A 55 -2.04 13.67 0.36
N TRP A 56 -3.03 13.25 1.14
CA TRP A 56 -4.43 13.18 0.73
C TRP A 56 -5.01 14.46 0.10
N PRO A 57 -4.86 15.67 0.70
CA PRO A 57 -5.37 16.89 0.08
C PRO A 57 -4.71 17.19 -1.26
N LEU A 58 -3.44 16.79 -1.46
CA LEU A 58 -2.74 16.95 -2.74
C LEU A 58 -3.31 16.03 -3.81
N LEU A 59 -3.62 14.78 -3.44
CA LEU A 59 -4.27 13.82 -4.33
C LEU A 59 -5.68 14.32 -4.73
N ALA A 60 -6.46 14.79 -3.76
CA ALA A 60 -7.81 15.30 -4.02
C ALA A 60 -7.84 16.58 -4.85
N ALA A 61 -6.76 17.36 -4.85
CA ALA A 61 -6.63 18.58 -5.63
C ALA A 61 -6.10 18.32 -7.05
N GLU A 62 -5.60 17.13 -7.37
CA GLU A 62 -5.03 16.80 -8.69
C GLU A 62 -6.14 16.35 -9.65
N PRO A 63 -6.56 17.19 -10.62
CA PRO A 63 -7.71 16.90 -11.47
C PRO A 63 -7.46 15.74 -12.45
N THR A 64 -6.21 15.38 -12.72
CA THR A 64 -5.88 14.29 -13.64
C THR A 64 -5.79 12.92 -12.96
N LEU A 65 -5.81 12.88 -11.62
CA LEU A 65 -5.67 11.66 -10.84
C LEU A 65 -6.90 10.75 -11.04
N ARG A 66 -6.64 9.50 -11.36
CA ARG A 66 -7.67 8.46 -11.56
C ARG A 66 -7.64 7.41 -10.47
N THR A 67 -6.45 7.02 -10.03
CA THR A 67 -6.29 6.00 -8.99
C THR A 67 -5.15 6.32 -8.03
N PHE A 68 -5.42 6.17 -6.75
CA PHE A 68 -4.40 6.05 -5.70
C PHE A 68 -4.36 4.63 -5.15
N LEU A 69 -3.21 3.95 -5.28
CA LEU A 69 -2.96 2.64 -4.71
C LEU A 69 -2.04 2.77 -3.50
N PHE A 70 -2.51 2.31 -2.33
CA PHE A 70 -1.73 2.21 -1.11
C PHE A 70 -1.38 0.74 -0.83
N GLN A 71 -0.09 0.42 -0.73
CA GLN A 71 0.35 -0.90 -0.29
C GLN A 71 0.37 -0.95 1.24
N SER A 72 -0.61 -1.65 1.81
CA SER A 72 -0.67 -1.91 3.25
C SER A 72 0.01 -3.23 3.61
N VAL A 73 -0.23 -3.75 4.82
CA VAL A 73 0.34 -5.01 5.31
C VAL A 73 -0.70 -6.11 5.43
N PHE A 74 -0.26 -7.37 5.25
CA PHE A 74 -1.09 -8.58 5.25
C PHE A 74 -2.14 -8.68 6.36
N PHE A 75 -1.79 -8.27 7.58
CA PHE A 75 -2.64 -8.38 8.77
C PHE A 75 -3.56 -7.18 9.01
N THR A 76 -3.60 -6.22 8.08
CA THR A 76 -4.46 -5.04 8.22
C THR A 76 -5.91 -5.45 7.96
N PRO A 77 -6.82 -5.28 8.93
CA PRO A 77 -8.24 -5.52 8.71
C PRO A 77 -8.79 -4.48 7.75
N GLU A 78 -9.91 -4.79 7.08
CA GLU A 78 -10.67 -3.81 6.30
C GLU A 78 -11.23 -2.69 7.21
N PRO A 79 -11.69 -1.54 6.67
CA PRO A 79 -12.10 -0.40 7.49
C PRO A 79 -13.23 -0.70 8.49
N ASP A 80 -14.10 -1.65 8.17
CA ASP A 80 -15.18 -2.13 9.04
C ASP A 80 -14.69 -3.08 10.15
N GLY A 81 -13.38 -3.34 10.22
CA GLY A 81 -12.78 -4.31 11.13
C GLY A 81 -12.93 -5.77 10.67
N SER A 82 -13.47 -6.00 9.47
CA SER A 82 -13.53 -7.33 8.90
C SER A 82 -12.13 -7.81 8.50
N HIS A 83 -11.91 -9.11 8.70
CA HIS A 83 -10.65 -9.77 8.42
C HIS A 83 -10.95 -11.27 8.40
N PRO A 84 -10.37 -12.08 7.49
CA PRO A 84 -10.45 -13.53 7.58
C PRO A 84 -10.19 -14.03 9.01
N PHE A 85 -11.07 -14.88 9.54
CA PHE A 85 -11.07 -15.31 10.95
C PHE A 85 -9.70 -15.82 11.41
N LEU A 86 -9.02 -16.62 10.57
CA LEU A 86 -7.68 -17.12 10.84
C LEU A 86 -6.68 -15.99 11.10
N LEU A 87 -6.74 -14.91 10.34
CA LEU A 87 -5.84 -13.77 10.49
C LEU A 87 -6.15 -12.97 11.75
N LYS A 88 -7.41 -12.86 12.17
CA LYS A 88 -7.77 -12.24 13.47
C LYS A 88 -7.08 -12.94 14.64
N LEU A 89 -6.98 -14.26 14.60
CA LEU A 89 -6.37 -15.06 15.67
C LEU A 89 -4.84 -14.89 15.73
N ILE A 90 -4.18 -14.78 14.58
CA ILE A 90 -2.71 -14.77 14.53
C ILE A 90 -2.09 -13.37 14.40
N ALA A 91 -2.86 -12.35 13.98
CA ALA A 91 -2.32 -11.01 13.70
C ALA A 91 -1.62 -10.38 14.90
N ARG A 92 -2.28 -10.36 16.07
CA ARG A 92 -1.71 -9.75 17.30
C ARG A 92 -0.48 -10.52 17.80
N PRO A 93 -0.53 -11.86 17.96
CA PRO A 93 0.66 -12.62 18.33
C PRO A 93 1.81 -12.42 17.32
N ALA A 94 1.54 -12.54 16.02
CA ALA A 94 2.56 -12.40 14.99
C ALA A 94 3.21 -11.01 15.03
N ALA A 95 2.41 -9.94 15.07
CA ALA A 95 2.92 -8.57 15.14
C ALA A 95 3.74 -8.31 16.41
N PHE A 96 3.34 -8.89 17.55
CA PHE A 96 4.12 -8.80 18.78
C PHE A 96 5.48 -9.50 18.65
N PHE A 97 5.50 -10.74 18.13
CA PHE A 97 6.75 -11.49 17.96
C PHE A 97 7.71 -10.87 16.96
N THR A 98 7.20 -10.25 15.90
CA THR A 98 8.05 -9.57 14.91
C THR A 98 8.37 -8.12 15.26
N GLY A 99 7.79 -7.57 16.34
CA GLY A 99 7.91 -6.17 16.70
C GLY A 99 7.14 -5.21 15.78
N ALA A 100 6.24 -5.73 14.93
CA ALA A 100 5.45 -4.99 13.96
C ALA A 100 4.14 -4.40 14.51
N THR A 101 3.91 -4.45 15.82
CA THR A 101 2.67 -3.98 16.47
C THR A 101 2.30 -2.55 16.08
N GLU A 102 3.25 -1.61 16.16
CA GLU A 102 2.98 -0.20 15.85
C GLU A 102 2.76 0.02 14.35
N MET A 103 3.49 -0.69 13.50
CA MET A 103 3.27 -0.68 12.04
C MET A 103 1.87 -1.19 11.67
N LEU A 104 1.39 -2.24 12.33
CA LEU A 104 0.05 -2.78 12.11
C LEU A 104 -1.04 -1.79 12.55
N LYS A 105 -0.87 -1.14 13.71
CA LYS A 105 -1.78 -0.09 14.17
C LYS A 105 -1.81 1.08 13.20
N ASP A 106 -0.65 1.53 12.73
CA ASP A 106 -0.54 2.66 11.80
C ASP A 106 -1.20 2.35 10.45
N ASN A 107 -0.96 1.16 9.89
CA ASN A 107 -1.64 0.72 8.67
C ASN A 107 -3.16 0.60 8.84
N THR A 108 -3.62 0.16 10.01
CA THR A 108 -5.06 0.11 10.32
C THR A 108 -5.66 1.53 10.35
N ALA A 109 -4.96 2.48 10.96
CA ALA A 109 -5.37 3.88 11.01
C ALA A 109 -5.38 4.52 9.61
N VAL A 110 -4.38 4.24 8.77
CA VAL A 110 -4.38 4.67 7.35
C VAL A 110 -5.60 4.11 6.61
N MET A 111 -5.91 2.83 6.78
CA MET A 111 -7.04 2.22 6.08
C MET A 111 -8.38 2.85 6.49
N GLN A 112 -8.56 3.14 7.78
CA GLN A 112 -9.73 3.87 8.29
C GLN A 112 -9.78 5.32 7.79
N PHE A 113 -8.64 6.01 7.77
CA PHE A 113 -8.53 7.37 7.26
C PHE A 113 -8.94 7.44 5.78
N MET A 114 -8.40 6.55 4.94
CA MET A 114 -8.71 6.51 3.51
C MET A 114 -10.19 6.21 3.26
N ALA A 115 -10.79 5.30 4.04
CA ALA A 115 -12.22 5.00 3.92
C ALA A 115 -13.10 6.17 4.34
N THR A 116 -12.72 6.89 5.40
CA THR A 116 -13.47 8.05 5.93
C THR A 116 -13.38 9.26 5.00
N ASN A 117 -12.23 9.49 4.38
CA ASN A 117 -11.98 10.64 3.51
C ASN A 117 -12.21 10.34 2.03
N ARG A 118 -12.74 9.15 1.70
CA ARG A 118 -13.04 8.75 0.34
C ARG A 118 -13.97 9.80 -0.29
N ASN A 119 -13.62 10.20 -1.50
CA ASN A 119 -14.43 11.08 -2.33
C ASN A 119 -14.55 10.46 -3.74
N ASP A 120 -15.33 11.12 -4.60
CA ASP A 120 -15.58 10.65 -5.97
C ASP A 120 -14.56 11.22 -6.99
N THR A 121 -13.49 11.88 -6.53
CA THR A 121 -12.51 12.51 -7.44
C THR A 121 -11.52 11.51 -8.04
N PHE A 122 -11.20 10.42 -7.34
CA PHE A 122 -10.34 9.34 -7.82
C PHE A 122 -10.67 8.02 -7.11
N GLY A 123 -10.34 6.90 -7.75
CA GLY A 123 -10.48 5.56 -7.17
C GLY A 123 -9.35 5.23 -6.19
N THR A 124 -9.66 4.49 -5.13
CA THR A 124 -8.65 4.00 -4.18
C THR A 124 -8.50 2.50 -4.24
N ILE A 125 -7.28 1.98 -4.07
CA ILE A 125 -7.01 0.54 -3.94
C ILE A 125 -6.09 0.37 -2.76
N VAL A 126 -6.38 -0.57 -1.85
CA VAL A 126 -5.46 -0.91 -0.76
C VAL A 126 -5.04 -2.37 -0.85
N THR A 127 -3.82 -2.61 -1.31
CA THR A 127 -3.30 -3.98 -1.44
C THR A 127 -2.72 -4.48 -0.12
N ARG A 128 -2.90 -5.77 0.16
CA ARG A 128 -2.41 -6.44 1.39
C ARG A 128 -1.51 -7.64 1.00
N PRO A 129 -0.29 -7.40 0.51
CA PRO A 129 0.64 -8.48 0.18
C PRO A 129 1.04 -9.28 1.42
N GLY A 130 1.31 -10.57 1.22
CA GLY A 130 1.89 -11.47 2.21
C GLY A 130 3.39 -11.25 2.41
N LYS A 131 4.13 -12.33 2.70
CA LYS A 131 5.59 -12.27 2.84
C LYS A 131 6.23 -11.92 1.50
N ILE A 132 7.04 -10.87 1.47
CA ILE A 132 7.81 -10.48 0.29
C ILE A 132 9.27 -10.93 0.48
N VAL A 133 9.88 -11.49 -0.57
CA VAL A 133 11.26 -11.97 -0.55
C VAL A 133 12.07 -11.39 -1.71
N ASP A 134 13.37 -11.26 -1.49
CA ASP A 134 14.33 -10.92 -2.53
C ASP A 134 14.78 -12.21 -3.24
N ALA A 135 14.11 -12.51 -4.35
CA ALA A 135 14.36 -13.67 -5.18
C ALA A 135 13.96 -13.34 -6.63
N ALA A 136 14.39 -14.18 -7.57
CA ALA A 136 13.96 -14.07 -8.95
C ALA A 136 12.43 -14.20 -9.05
N GLY A 137 11.79 -13.26 -9.75
CA GLY A 137 10.37 -13.32 -10.07
C GLY A 137 10.05 -14.38 -11.13
N GLY A 138 8.80 -14.39 -11.57
CA GLY A 138 8.27 -15.33 -12.56
C GLY A 138 6.91 -15.92 -12.21
N VAL A 139 6.23 -15.36 -11.20
CA VAL A 139 4.91 -15.81 -10.77
C VAL A 139 3.92 -14.67 -10.96
N ASP A 140 2.90 -14.91 -11.79
CA ASP A 140 1.77 -13.98 -11.91
C ASP A 140 1.05 -13.86 -10.56
N LEU A 141 0.79 -12.64 -10.12
CA LEU A 141 -0.03 -12.38 -8.94
C LEU A 141 -1.44 -11.89 -9.34
N THR A 142 -2.40 -12.07 -8.44
CA THR A 142 -3.78 -11.61 -8.61
C THR A 142 -4.31 -10.99 -7.31
N ALA A 143 -5.30 -10.11 -7.45
CA ALA A 143 -6.11 -9.63 -6.35
C ALA A 143 -7.03 -10.76 -5.87
N SER A 144 -7.13 -10.96 -4.56
CA SER A 144 -7.99 -11.96 -3.93
C SER A 144 -8.68 -11.43 -2.69
N LYS A 145 -9.88 -11.94 -2.39
CA LYS A 145 -10.54 -11.76 -1.08
C LYS A 145 -10.01 -12.75 -0.03
N THR A 146 -9.36 -13.81 -0.48
CA THR A 146 -8.78 -14.86 0.37
C THR A 146 -7.29 -14.62 0.52
N PRO A 147 -6.75 -14.72 1.74
CA PRO A 147 -5.32 -14.52 1.97
C PRO A 147 -4.51 -15.74 1.54
N SER A 148 -3.31 -15.51 1.00
CA SER A 148 -2.31 -16.56 0.78
C SER A 148 -1.09 -16.32 1.65
N PHE A 149 -0.58 -17.39 2.26
CA PHE A 149 0.68 -17.37 3.03
C PHE A 149 1.91 -17.66 2.16
N ALA A 150 1.73 -17.84 0.86
CA ALA A 150 2.84 -17.99 -0.06
C ALA A 150 3.72 -16.74 -0.05
N ALA A 151 5.04 -16.94 -0.07
CA ALA A 151 5.95 -15.84 -0.31
C ALA A 151 5.83 -15.38 -1.77
N ILE A 152 5.88 -14.06 -1.98
CA ILE A 152 5.91 -13.41 -3.29
C ILE A 152 7.20 -12.62 -3.44
N THR A 153 7.65 -12.35 -4.66
CA THR A 153 8.88 -11.56 -4.87
C THR A 153 8.59 -10.07 -5.02
N PHE A 154 9.60 -9.22 -4.78
CA PHE A 154 9.49 -7.79 -5.08
C PHE A 154 9.19 -7.52 -6.56
N ALA A 155 9.79 -8.30 -7.46
CA ALA A 155 9.58 -8.16 -8.90
C ALA A 155 8.14 -8.47 -9.30
N ASP A 156 7.59 -9.60 -8.82
CA ASP A 156 6.21 -10.01 -9.11
C ASP A 156 5.21 -8.99 -8.52
N LEU A 157 5.46 -8.50 -7.31
CA LEU A 157 4.63 -7.49 -6.66
C LEU A 157 4.67 -6.15 -7.40
N GLY A 158 5.84 -5.74 -7.90
CA GLY A 158 5.98 -4.55 -8.72
C GLY A 158 5.16 -4.62 -10.01
N ALA A 159 5.27 -5.73 -10.74
CA ALA A 159 4.49 -5.97 -11.95
C ALA A 159 2.97 -5.96 -11.67
N PHE A 160 2.54 -6.65 -10.61
CA PHE A 160 1.15 -6.63 -10.18
C PHE A 160 0.67 -5.22 -9.83
N THR A 161 1.45 -4.45 -9.08
CA THR A 161 1.07 -3.13 -8.58
C THR A 161 0.85 -2.14 -9.72
N VAL A 162 1.72 -2.17 -10.74
CA VAL A 162 1.56 -1.34 -11.95
C VAL A 162 0.30 -1.70 -12.72
N GLY A 163 -0.03 -2.98 -12.85
CA GLY A 163 -1.29 -3.41 -13.47
C GLY A 163 -2.53 -3.07 -12.63
N ALA A 164 -2.43 -3.24 -11.31
CA ALA A 164 -3.53 -3.05 -10.38
C ALA A 164 -3.97 -1.59 -10.31
N VAL A 165 -3.04 -0.63 -10.29
CA VAL A 165 -3.39 0.81 -10.20
C VAL A 165 -4.22 1.28 -11.40
N GLN A 166 -4.07 0.62 -12.55
CA GLN A 166 -4.81 0.93 -13.78
C GLN A 166 -6.19 0.22 -13.85
N ASN A 167 -6.46 -0.73 -12.95
CA ASN A 167 -7.67 -1.54 -13.00
C ASN A 167 -8.80 -0.92 -12.15
N ALA A 168 -9.72 -0.23 -12.82
CA ALA A 168 -10.87 0.41 -12.17
C ALA A 168 -11.81 -0.57 -11.44
N SER A 169 -11.83 -1.86 -11.80
CA SER A 169 -12.65 -2.87 -11.08
C SER A 169 -12.18 -3.12 -9.65
N LEU A 170 -10.96 -2.70 -9.30
CA LEU A 170 -10.40 -2.79 -7.95
C LEU A 170 -10.68 -1.54 -7.10
N HIS A 171 -11.31 -0.50 -7.66
CA HIS A 171 -11.59 0.73 -6.91
C HIS A 171 -12.50 0.47 -5.70
N GLY A 172 -12.10 1.01 -4.55
CA GLY A 172 -12.78 0.81 -3.27
C GLY A 172 -12.59 -0.56 -2.64
N THR A 173 -11.63 -1.37 -3.12
CA THR A 173 -11.37 -2.71 -2.60
C THR A 173 -10.07 -2.79 -1.80
N TYR A 174 -9.98 -3.83 -0.97
CA TYR A 174 -8.86 -4.09 -0.06
C TYR A 174 -8.19 -5.45 -0.35
N PRO A 175 -7.75 -5.77 -1.59
CA PRO A 175 -7.41 -7.13 -1.94
C PRO A 175 -6.13 -7.63 -1.27
N PHE A 176 -6.09 -8.92 -0.94
CA PHE A 176 -4.83 -9.63 -0.77
C PHE A 176 -4.15 -9.78 -2.13
N VAL A 177 -2.82 -9.83 -2.13
CA VAL A 177 -2.04 -10.12 -3.34
C VAL A 177 -1.51 -11.54 -3.22
N VAL A 178 -1.94 -12.42 -4.14
CA VAL A 178 -1.68 -13.86 -4.07
C VAL A 178 -1.19 -14.40 -5.42
N PRO A 179 -0.42 -15.51 -5.44
CA PRO A 179 -0.10 -16.19 -6.70
C PRO A 179 -1.35 -16.61 -7.46
N LYS A 180 -1.39 -16.31 -8.75
CA LYS A 180 -2.49 -16.68 -9.65
C LYS A 180 -2.67 -18.20 -9.67
N GLY A 181 -3.91 -18.66 -9.49
CA GLY A 181 -4.24 -20.09 -9.47
C GLY A 181 -4.05 -20.78 -8.11
N LYS A 182 -3.74 -20.06 -7.03
CA LYS A 182 -3.83 -20.56 -5.65
C LYS A 182 -4.91 -19.79 -4.88
N PRO A 183 -5.77 -20.47 -4.10
CA PRO A 183 -6.78 -19.82 -3.28
C PRO A 183 -6.15 -18.89 -2.22
#